data_AF-A0AAJ2X5Z1-F1
#
_entry.id   AF-A0AAJ2X5Z1-F1
#
_cell.length_a   1.000
_cell.length_b   1.000
_cell.length_c   1.000
_cell.angle_alpha   90.00
_cell.angle_beta   90.00
_cell.angle_gamma   90.00
#
_symmetry.space_group_name_H-M   'P 1'
#
loop_
_entity.id
_entity.type
_entity.pdbx_description
1 polymer ?
#
loop_
_entity_poly.entity_id
_entity_poly.type
_entity_poly.pdbx_seq_one_letter_code
_entity_poly.pdbx_strand_id
1 'polypeptide(L)'
;MQGLIEQYGLALVFANVLALSLGLPVPAMPTLVLVGAGYALHGGSAAWSAALAALAVSVFASVLGDLVWYLAGRRFGNRTLQSLCRLSLSRDTCMKKTERFFGRWGVRVLAVAKFVPGLSMVSVPMAGAMQVRPGAFLRYDAFGALLWAAVGLGLGALFADQVQDVLHFLSTLGSGAVLVVALLLAGYVGWRWWRRHTLLRSLETARIAVEELVPMLAADEAMRPAVLDIRAQGFRDLQPYTIPGAVFADERELAQILATVPRDRSVVIYCACPDEVSAAWLAGRLRERGYRDVRPLLGGLDAWRDAGHPVVSLVPLAALAPTGEAGALA
;
A
#
# COMPACT_ATOMS: atom_id res chain seq x y z
N MET A 1 -12.53 -30.72 29.56
CA MET A 1 -11.46 -29.74 29.26
C MET A 1 -11.07 -29.71 27.78
N GLN A 2 -11.12 -30.83 27.03
CA GLN A 2 -10.86 -30.88 25.57
C GLN A 2 -11.76 -29.96 24.72
N GLY A 3 -13.08 -29.95 24.96
CA GLY A 3 -14.00 -29.07 24.23
C GLY A 3 -13.79 -27.57 24.47
N LEU A 4 -13.21 -27.17 25.62
CA LEU A 4 -12.85 -25.77 25.86
C LEU A 4 -11.65 -25.37 25.02
N ILE A 5 -10.63 -26.21 24.89
CA ILE A 5 -9.43 -25.87 24.11
C ILE A 5 -9.74 -25.86 22.61
N GLU A 6 -10.61 -26.75 22.12
CA GLU A 6 -11.07 -26.73 20.73
C GLU A 6 -11.94 -25.50 20.41
N GLN A 7 -12.88 -25.16 21.29
CA GLN A 7 -13.83 -24.06 21.05
C GLN A 7 -13.20 -22.68 21.28
N TYR A 8 -12.36 -22.52 22.32
CA TYR A 8 -11.60 -21.29 22.54
C TYR A 8 -10.39 -21.15 21.62
N GLY A 9 -9.79 -22.27 21.17
CA GLY A 9 -8.70 -22.25 20.20
C GLY A 9 -9.15 -21.74 18.82
N LEU A 10 -10.27 -22.23 18.31
CA LEU A 10 -10.84 -21.76 17.05
C LEU A 10 -11.34 -20.30 17.15
N ALA A 11 -11.98 -19.93 18.26
CA ALA A 11 -12.41 -18.55 18.49
C ALA A 11 -11.22 -17.58 18.58
N LEU A 12 -10.11 -18.00 19.20
CA LEU A 12 -8.89 -17.21 19.27
C LEU A 12 -8.22 -17.06 17.90
N VAL A 13 -8.16 -18.14 17.11
CA VAL A 13 -7.68 -18.08 15.71
C VAL A 13 -8.54 -17.13 14.89
N PHE A 14 -9.87 -17.25 14.98
CA PHE A 14 -10.80 -16.36 14.30
C PHE A 14 -10.54 -14.89 14.66
N ALA A 15 -10.53 -14.57 15.95
CA ALA A 15 -10.37 -13.20 16.43
C ALA A 15 -9.00 -12.62 16.03
N ASN A 16 -7.93 -13.42 16.13
CA ASN A 16 -6.58 -12.97 15.82
C ASN A 16 -6.38 -12.75 14.31
N VAL A 17 -6.86 -13.66 13.46
CA VAL A 17 -6.79 -13.50 11.99
C VAL A 17 -7.68 -12.35 11.53
N LEU A 18 -8.87 -12.20 12.11
CA LEU A 18 -9.75 -11.06 11.81
C LEU A 18 -9.10 -9.75 12.21
N ALA A 19 -8.50 -9.66 13.41
CA ALA A 19 -7.79 -8.48 13.88
C ALA A 19 -6.63 -8.10 12.95
N LEU A 20 -5.82 -9.09 12.52
CA LEU A 20 -4.75 -8.84 11.54
C LEU A 20 -5.31 -8.31 10.22
N SER A 21 -6.39 -8.91 9.72
CA SER A 21 -7.01 -8.54 8.43
C SER A 21 -7.67 -7.16 8.49
N LEU A 22 -8.13 -6.74 9.67
CA LEU A 22 -8.59 -5.37 9.94
C LEU A 22 -7.43 -4.37 10.09
N GLY A 23 -6.18 -4.83 10.14
CA GLY A 23 -4.98 -4.00 10.19
C GLY A 23 -4.38 -3.82 11.58
N LEU A 24 -4.82 -4.58 12.59
CA LEU A 24 -4.20 -4.56 13.91
C LEU A 24 -2.82 -5.28 13.85
N PRO A 25 -1.80 -4.78 14.55
CA PRO A 25 -0.45 -5.37 14.57
C PRO A 25 -0.39 -6.60 15.48
N VAL A 26 -1.15 -7.64 15.14
CA VAL A 26 -1.22 -8.89 15.92
C VAL A 26 -0.44 -10.02 15.22
N PRO A 27 0.26 -10.89 15.96
CA PRO A 27 1.07 -11.96 15.40
C PRO A 27 0.21 -13.18 15.00
N ALA A 28 -0.54 -13.08 13.89
CA ALA A 28 -1.42 -14.18 13.47
C ALA A 28 -0.67 -15.42 12.95
N MET A 29 0.45 -15.24 12.23
CA MET A 29 1.27 -16.38 11.75
C MET A 29 1.79 -17.25 12.90
N PRO A 30 2.43 -16.70 13.96
CA PRO A 30 2.84 -17.48 15.12
C PRO A 30 1.69 -18.25 15.79
N THR A 31 0.49 -17.66 15.86
CA THR A 31 -0.68 -18.35 16.41
C THR A 31 -1.09 -19.54 15.56
N LEU A 32 -1.09 -19.43 14.23
CA LEU A 32 -1.40 -20.55 13.34
C LEU A 32 -0.34 -21.66 13.43
N VAL A 33 0.93 -21.31 13.55
CA VAL A 33 2.02 -22.28 13.76
C VAL A 33 1.83 -23.02 15.09
N LEU A 34 1.53 -22.31 16.19
CA LEU A 34 1.29 -22.93 17.49
C LEU A 34 0.09 -23.88 17.47
N VAL A 35 -1.00 -23.47 16.82
CA VAL A 35 -2.22 -24.27 16.66
C VAL A 35 -1.94 -25.51 15.80
N GLY A 36 -1.19 -25.36 14.71
CA GLY A 36 -0.76 -26.48 13.85
C GLY A 36 0.10 -27.50 14.61
N ALA A 37 1.06 -27.03 15.40
CA ALA A 37 1.90 -27.89 16.25
C ALA A 37 1.05 -28.64 17.29
N GLY A 38 0.11 -27.93 17.94
CA GLY A 38 -0.83 -28.54 18.88
C GLY A 38 -1.61 -29.70 18.25
N TYR A 39 -2.14 -29.54 17.04
CA TYR A 39 -2.88 -30.62 16.37
C TYR A 39 -2.00 -31.82 15.98
N ALA A 40 -0.74 -31.60 15.57
CA ALA A 40 0.17 -32.68 15.22
C ALA A 40 0.54 -33.55 16.44
N LEU A 41 0.73 -32.93 17.61
CA LEU A 41 1.11 -33.63 18.85
C LEU A 41 -0.03 -34.49 19.44
N HIS A 42 -1.30 -34.14 19.19
CA HIS A 42 -2.45 -34.83 19.78
C HIS A 42 -2.99 -36.01 18.95
N GLY A 43 -2.34 -36.34 17.81
CA GLY A 43 -2.52 -37.56 17.00
C GLY A 43 -3.90 -38.24 17.00
N GLY A 44 -4.67 -38.09 15.91
CA GLY A 44 -5.95 -38.81 15.72
C GLY A 44 -6.79 -38.28 14.56
N SER A 45 -7.92 -38.94 14.25
CA SER A 45 -8.88 -38.46 13.23
C SER A 45 -9.50 -37.10 13.61
N ALA A 46 -9.66 -36.84 14.91
CA ALA A 46 -10.16 -35.57 15.44
C ALA A 46 -9.19 -34.38 15.18
N ALA A 47 -7.87 -34.64 15.14
CA ALA A 47 -6.88 -33.60 14.87
C ALA A 47 -6.98 -33.07 13.42
N TRP A 48 -7.26 -33.95 12.45
CA TRP A 48 -7.48 -33.55 11.06
C TRP A 48 -8.73 -32.69 10.89
N SER A 49 -9.85 -33.06 11.54
CA SER A 49 -11.06 -32.23 11.52
C SER A 49 -10.84 -30.87 12.19
N ALA A 50 -10.09 -30.81 13.29
CA ALA A 50 -9.77 -29.56 13.97
C ALA A 50 -8.84 -28.66 13.12
N ALA A 51 -7.84 -29.23 12.44
CA ALA A 51 -6.98 -28.51 11.52
C ALA A 51 -7.75 -27.93 10.32
N LEU A 52 -8.66 -28.72 9.74
CA LEU A 52 -9.56 -28.24 8.67
C LEU A 52 -10.51 -27.14 9.15
N ALA A 53 -11.04 -27.26 10.37
CA ALA A 53 -11.86 -26.21 10.98
C ALA A 53 -11.05 -24.92 11.21
N ALA A 54 -9.82 -25.03 11.72
CA ALA A 54 -8.93 -23.89 11.92
C ALA A 54 -8.57 -23.21 10.59
N LEU A 55 -8.32 -24.00 9.53
CA LEU A 55 -8.09 -23.50 8.19
C LEU A 55 -9.31 -22.73 7.66
N ALA A 56 -10.49 -23.35 7.72
CA ALA A 56 -11.74 -22.74 7.25
C ALA A 56 -12.07 -21.44 7.99
N VAL A 57 -11.94 -21.44 9.33
CA VAL A 57 -12.17 -20.28 10.18
C VAL A 57 -11.17 -19.17 9.88
N SER A 58 -9.89 -19.50 9.65
CA SER A 58 -8.86 -18.52 9.29
C SER A 58 -9.15 -17.87 7.94
N VAL A 59 -9.50 -18.66 6.93
CA VAL A 59 -9.87 -18.16 5.61
C VAL A 59 -11.10 -17.26 5.71
N PHE A 60 -12.13 -17.70 6.43
CA PHE A 60 -13.35 -16.93 6.63
C PHE A 60 -13.10 -15.60 7.35
N ALA A 61 -12.36 -15.62 8.47
CA ALA A 61 -11.97 -14.43 9.21
C ALA A 61 -11.20 -13.43 8.34
N SER A 62 -10.27 -13.94 7.54
CA SER A 62 -9.44 -13.12 6.68
C SER A 62 -10.25 -12.46 5.57
N VAL A 63 -11.04 -13.26 4.84
CA VAL A 63 -11.90 -12.75 3.76
C VAL A 63 -12.91 -11.74 4.30
N LEU A 64 -13.44 -11.95 5.51
CA LEU A 64 -14.36 -11.01 6.14
C LEU A 64 -13.70 -9.66 6.42
N GLY A 65 -12.50 -9.64 6.99
CA GLY A 65 -11.74 -8.41 7.24
C GLY A 65 -11.33 -7.72 5.94
N ASP A 66 -10.84 -8.48 4.95
CA ASP A 66 -10.42 -7.95 3.66
C ASP A 66 -11.62 -7.40 2.86
N LEU A 67 -12.81 -8.00 2.99
CA LEU A 67 -14.03 -7.51 2.36
C LEU A 67 -14.43 -6.12 2.87
N VAL A 68 -14.25 -5.84 4.17
CA VAL A 68 -14.49 -4.51 4.75
C VAL A 68 -13.62 -3.46 4.04
N TRP A 69 -12.33 -3.76 3.87
CA TRP A 69 -11.39 -2.87 3.21
C TRP A 69 -11.63 -2.74 1.70
N TYR A 70 -12.00 -3.83 1.03
CA TYR A 70 -12.37 -3.82 -0.38
C TYR A 70 -13.62 -2.97 -0.63
N LEU A 71 -14.66 -3.11 0.19
CA LEU A 71 -15.88 -2.30 0.10
C LEU A 71 -15.61 -0.84 0.43
N ALA A 72 -14.78 -0.56 1.43
CA ALA A 72 -14.34 0.80 1.74
C ALA A 72 -13.60 1.42 0.53
N GLY A 73 -12.64 0.70 -0.05
CA GLY A 73 -11.93 1.13 -1.26
C GLY A 73 -12.87 1.33 -2.45
N ARG A 74 -13.89 0.48 -2.61
CA ARG A 74 -14.87 0.57 -3.70
C ARG A 74 -15.84 1.74 -3.56
N ARG A 75 -16.26 2.07 -2.34
CA ARG A 75 -17.22 3.14 -2.06
C ARG A 75 -16.57 4.51 -1.95
N PHE A 76 -15.36 4.59 -1.41
CA PHE A 76 -14.68 5.86 -1.13
C PHE A 76 -13.45 6.12 -2.02
N GLY A 77 -13.08 5.15 -2.87
CA GLY A 77 -12.06 5.30 -3.92
C GLY A 77 -10.73 5.84 -3.38
N ASN A 78 -10.26 6.93 -4.00
CA ASN A 78 -9.01 7.58 -3.66
C ASN A 78 -8.95 8.12 -2.21
N ARG A 79 -10.09 8.43 -1.56
CA ARG A 79 -10.11 8.94 -0.18
C ARG A 79 -9.68 7.88 0.84
N THR A 80 -10.07 6.62 0.67
CA THR A 80 -9.62 5.52 1.57
C THR A 80 -8.13 5.27 1.44
N LEU A 81 -7.61 5.29 0.20
CA LEU A 81 -6.18 5.16 -0.07
C LEU A 81 -5.39 6.32 0.55
N GLN A 82 -5.87 7.56 0.43
CA GLN A 82 -5.27 8.73 1.05
C GLN A 82 -5.29 8.67 2.59
N SER A 83 -6.39 8.21 3.20
CA SER A 83 -6.50 8.04 4.66
C SER A 83 -5.61 6.94 5.22
N LEU A 84 -5.54 5.78 4.57
CA LEU A 84 -4.60 4.70 4.94
C LEU A 84 -3.14 5.14 4.76
N CYS A 85 -2.85 5.89 3.70
CA CYS A 85 -1.56 6.52 3.51
C CYS A 85 -1.30 7.63 4.54
N ARG A 86 -2.31 8.32 5.09
CA ARG A 86 -2.12 9.25 6.23
C ARG A 86 -1.66 8.54 7.50
N LEU A 87 -2.13 7.31 7.75
CA LEU A 87 -1.79 6.54 8.94
C LEU A 87 -0.44 5.81 8.86
N SER A 88 0.04 5.49 7.65
CA SER A 88 1.29 4.73 7.45
C SER A 88 2.54 5.62 7.56
N LEU A 89 3.41 5.29 8.52
CA LEU A 89 4.67 5.99 8.86
C LEU A 89 5.70 6.07 7.69
N SER A 90 5.45 5.43 6.54
CA SER A 90 6.17 5.69 5.29
C SER A 90 5.24 5.75 4.08
N ARG A 91 4.66 6.93 3.87
CA ARG A 91 3.81 7.33 2.73
C ARG A 91 4.39 7.02 1.34
N ASP A 92 5.72 6.99 1.20
CA ASP A 92 6.38 6.84 -0.12
C ASP A 92 6.60 5.39 -0.56
N THR A 93 6.85 4.49 0.41
CA THR A 93 7.06 3.07 0.13
C THR A 93 5.73 2.36 -0.11
N CYS A 94 4.69 2.79 0.61
CA CYS A 94 3.33 2.26 0.52
C CYS A 94 2.79 2.35 -0.92
N MET A 95 2.92 3.52 -1.57
CA MET A 95 2.42 3.74 -2.93
C MET A 95 3.33 3.16 -4.02
N LYS A 96 4.64 3.50 -4.04
CA LYS A 96 5.55 3.12 -5.14
C LYS A 96 5.83 1.62 -5.26
N LYS A 97 5.76 0.88 -4.14
CA LYS A 97 6.02 -0.56 -4.12
C LYS A 97 4.74 -1.33 -4.45
N THR A 98 3.60 -0.91 -3.92
CA THR A 98 2.31 -1.60 -4.16
C THR A 98 1.81 -1.41 -5.58
N GLU A 99 2.00 -0.23 -6.18
CA GLU A 99 1.65 0.02 -7.58
C GLU A 99 2.52 -0.78 -8.56
N ARG A 100 3.80 -1.00 -8.26
CA ARG A 100 4.70 -1.81 -9.10
C ARG A 100 4.25 -3.28 -9.20
N PHE A 101 3.72 -3.81 -8.10
CA PHE A 101 3.21 -5.18 -8.05
C PHE A 101 1.80 -5.28 -8.62
N PHE A 102 0.90 -4.35 -8.28
CA PHE A 102 -0.48 -4.38 -8.77
C PHE A 102 -0.59 -3.94 -10.25
N GLY A 103 0.23 -3.03 -10.73
CA GLY A 103 0.23 -2.59 -12.14
C GLY A 103 0.66 -3.70 -13.11
N ARG A 104 1.51 -4.63 -12.68
CA ARG A 104 1.99 -5.74 -13.52
C ARG A 104 1.24 -7.06 -13.30
N TRP A 105 0.71 -7.29 -12.10
CA TRP A 105 0.02 -8.55 -11.73
C TRP A 105 -1.48 -8.40 -11.48
N GLY A 106 -1.97 -7.17 -11.33
CA GLY A 106 -3.38 -6.86 -11.04
C GLY A 106 -3.87 -7.55 -9.77
N VAL A 107 -5.13 -7.98 -9.81
CA VAL A 107 -5.80 -8.74 -8.73
C VAL A 107 -5.06 -10.02 -8.33
N ARG A 108 -4.20 -10.59 -9.20
CA ARG A 108 -3.44 -11.82 -8.93
C ARG A 108 -2.46 -11.64 -7.78
N VAL A 109 -2.03 -10.40 -7.49
CA VAL A 109 -1.13 -10.13 -6.37
C VAL A 109 -1.74 -10.51 -5.02
N LEU A 110 -3.07 -10.52 -4.90
CA LEU A 110 -3.78 -10.89 -3.67
C LEU A 110 -3.48 -12.33 -3.23
N ALA A 111 -3.17 -13.22 -4.18
CA ALA A 111 -2.80 -14.60 -3.89
C ALA A 111 -1.50 -14.71 -3.06
N VAL A 112 -0.60 -13.73 -3.17
CA VAL A 112 0.68 -13.72 -2.46
C VAL A 112 0.82 -12.57 -1.46
N ALA A 113 -0.14 -11.64 -1.44
CA ALA A 113 -0.06 -10.41 -0.66
C ALA A 113 0.09 -10.64 0.85
N LYS A 114 -0.51 -11.71 1.37
CA LYS A 114 -0.50 -12.05 2.80
C LYS A 114 0.86 -12.52 3.32
N PHE A 115 1.75 -12.98 2.44
CA PHE A 115 3.12 -13.38 2.82
C PHE A 115 4.06 -12.19 3.00
N VAL A 116 3.69 -11.02 2.50
CA VAL A 116 4.50 -9.80 2.57
C VAL A 116 3.86 -8.84 3.56
N PRO A 117 4.51 -8.57 4.71
CA PRO A 117 3.95 -7.66 5.72
C PRO A 117 3.55 -6.30 5.12
N GLY A 118 2.31 -5.91 5.37
CA GLY A 118 1.74 -4.63 4.91
C GLY A 118 1.29 -4.59 3.44
N LEU A 119 1.55 -5.61 2.63
CA LEU A 119 1.11 -5.62 1.22
C LEU A 119 -0.41 -5.81 1.09
N SER A 120 -1.00 -6.73 1.87
CA SER A 120 -2.46 -6.98 1.89
C SER A 120 -3.26 -5.74 2.27
N MET A 121 -2.83 -5.00 3.29
CA MET A 121 -3.50 -3.78 3.77
C MET A 121 -3.64 -2.70 2.69
N VAL A 122 -2.77 -2.70 1.68
CA VAL A 122 -2.79 -1.71 0.60
C VAL A 122 -3.44 -2.28 -0.66
N SER A 123 -3.13 -3.53 -1.01
CA SER A 123 -3.64 -4.18 -2.23
C SER A 123 -5.16 -4.42 -2.19
N VAL A 124 -5.73 -4.70 -1.01
CA VAL A 124 -7.16 -5.01 -0.85
C VAL A 124 -8.05 -3.77 -1.08
N PRO A 125 -7.84 -2.62 -0.38
CA PRO A 125 -8.56 -1.39 -0.72
C PRO A 125 -8.32 -0.92 -2.15
N MET A 126 -7.12 -1.13 -2.70
CA MET A 126 -6.80 -0.73 -4.08
C MET A 126 -7.58 -1.56 -5.10
N ALA A 127 -7.76 -2.87 -4.87
CA ALA A 127 -8.65 -3.70 -5.68
C ALA A 127 -10.10 -3.17 -5.66
N GLY A 128 -10.56 -2.67 -4.52
CA GLY A 128 -11.84 -1.98 -4.38
C GLY A 128 -11.90 -0.68 -5.20
N ALA A 129 -10.90 0.18 -5.06
CA ALA A 129 -10.83 1.48 -5.75
C ALA A 129 -10.79 1.33 -7.28
N MET A 130 -10.13 0.28 -7.78
CA MET A 130 -10.09 -0.06 -9.21
C MET A 130 -11.37 -0.76 -9.72
N GLN A 131 -12.42 -0.85 -8.91
CA GLN A 131 -13.70 -1.50 -9.26
C GLN A 131 -13.54 -2.94 -9.76
N VAL A 132 -12.55 -3.68 -9.24
CA VAL A 132 -12.38 -5.11 -9.54
C VAL A 132 -13.67 -5.85 -9.21
N ARG A 133 -14.15 -6.73 -10.09
CA ARG A 133 -15.39 -7.50 -9.86
C ARG A 133 -15.31 -8.27 -8.52
N PRO A 134 -16.35 -8.22 -7.65
CA PRO A 134 -16.32 -8.89 -6.35
C PRO A 134 -15.96 -10.38 -6.41
N GLY A 135 -16.48 -11.11 -7.40
CA GLY A 135 -16.15 -12.53 -7.58
C GLY A 135 -14.72 -12.80 -8.04
N ALA A 136 -14.05 -11.84 -8.69
CA ALA A 136 -12.63 -11.95 -8.98
C ALA A 136 -11.80 -11.66 -7.71
N PHE A 137 -12.13 -10.60 -6.99
CA PHE A 137 -11.50 -10.27 -5.70
C PHE A 137 -11.58 -11.44 -4.72
N LEU A 138 -12.78 -11.96 -4.44
CA LEU A 138 -13.00 -13.04 -3.48
C LEU A 138 -12.21 -14.30 -3.84
N ARG A 139 -12.13 -14.67 -5.13
CA ARG A 139 -11.38 -15.86 -5.56
C ARG A 139 -9.88 -15.75 -5.28
N TYR A 140 -9.26 -14.63 -5.66
CA TYR A 140 -7.82 -14.46 -5.45
C TYR A 140 -7.47 -14.22 -3.99
N ASP A 141 -8.31 -13.47 -3.26
CA ASP A 141 -8.09 -13.18 -1.84
C ASP A 141 -8.29 -14.43 -0.96
N ALA A 142 -9.36 -15.20 -1.20
CA ALA A 142 -9.61 -16.45 -0.49
C ALA A 142 -8.53 -17.50 -0.81
N PHE A 143 -8.07 -17.56 -2.07
CA PHE A 143 -6.95 -18.44 -2.44
C PHE A 143 -5.66 -18.05 -1.69
N GLY A 144 -5.35 -16.75 -1.62
CA GLY A 144 -4.20 -16.27 -0.85
C GLY A 144 -4.34 -16.55 0.66
N ALA A 145 -5.54 -16.37 1.22
CA ALA A 145 -5.83 -16.69 2.61
C ALA A 145 -5.67 -18.19 2.91
N LEU A 146 -6.17 -19.04 2.01
CA LEU A 146 -6.05 -20.49 2.10
C LEU A 146 -4.59 -20.93 2.08
N LEU A 147 -3.81 -20.45 1.11
CA LEU A 147 -2.40 -20.80 0.99
C LEU A 147 -1.61 -20.33 2.22
N TRP A 148 -1.83 -19.09 2.67
CA TRP A 148 -1.16 -18.53 3.83
C TRP A 148 -1.50 -19.29 5.12
N ALA A 149 -2.77 -19.60 5.37
CA ALA A 149 -3.19 -20.33 6.55
C ALA A 149 -2.72 -21.79 6.53
N ALA A 150 -2.75 -22.44 5.37
CA ALA A 150 -2.24 -23.79 5.19
C ALA A 150 -0.72 -23.87 5.45
N VAL A 151 0.05 -22.87 5.00
CA VAL A 151 1.48 -22.78 5.30
C VAL A 151 1.72 -22.60 6.81
N GLY A 152 0.98 -21.72 7.48
CA GLY A 152 1.12 -21.52 8.93
C GLY A 152 0.83 -22.79 9.73
N LEU A 153 -0.32 -23.42 9.48
CA LEU A 153 -0.72 -24.67 10.13
C LEU A 153 0.24 -25.83 9.79
N GLY A 154 0.64 -25.95 8.53
CA GLY A 154 1.55 -26.99 8.05
C GLY A 154 2.96 -26.86 8.62
N LEU A 155 3.50 -25.65 8.72
CA LEU A 155 4.78 -25.41 9.41
C LEU A 155 4.70 -25.80 10.88
N GLY A 156 3.60 -25.46 11.55
CA GLY A 156 3.34 -25.92 12.91
C GLY A 156 3.35 -27.44 13.04
N ALA A 157 2.65 -28.12 12.12
CA ALA A 157 2.56 -29.57 12.13
C ALA A 157 3.88 -30.28 11.80
N LEU A 158 4.68 -29.73 10.87
CA LEU A 158 5.96 -30.30 10.45
C LEU A 158 7.09 -30.08 11.47
N PHE A 159 7.09 -28.95 12.15
CA PHE A 159 8.14 -28.55 13.10
C PHE A 159 7.66 -28.57 14.55
N ALA A 160 6.65 -29.41 14.88
CA ALA A 160 6.00 -29.40 16.18
C ALA A 160 7.00 -29.56 17.34
N ASP A 161 7.97 -30.48 17.19
CA ASP A 161 9.01 -30.73 18.19
C ASP A 161 9.97 -29.53 18.35
N GLN A 162 10.41 -28.94 17.23
CA GLN A 162 11.31 -27.77 17.26
C GLN A 162 10.61 -26.50 17.76
N VAL A 163 9.31 -26.36 17.52
CA VAL A 163 8.50 -25.26 18.07
C VAL A 163 8.49 -25.34 19.58
N GLN A 164 8.39 -26.54 20.15
CA GLN A 164 8.40 -26.76 21.60
C GLN A 164 9.77 -26.43 22.21
N ASP A 165 10.86 -26.82 21.55
CA ASP A 165 12.23 -26.48 21.96
C ASP A 165 12.49 -24.97 21.90
N VAL A 166 12.04 -24.29 20.85
CA VAL A 166 12.15 -22.82 20.72
C VAL A 166 11.29 -22.12 21.76
N LEU A 167 10.08 -22.61 22.06
CA LEU A 167 9.23 -22.06 23.12
C LEU A 167 9.89 -22.22 24.50
N HIS A 168 10.51 -23.37 24.76
CA HIS A 168 11.29 -23.63 25.96
C HIS A 168 12.53 -22.73 26.03
N PHE A 169 13.22 -22.54 24.92
CA PHE A 169 14.38 -21.65 24.85
C PHE A 169 13.99 -20.19 25.09
N LEU A 170 12.86 -19.73 24.51
CA LEU A 170 12.30 -18.40 24.74
C LEU A 170 11.85 -18.19 26.19
N SER A 171 11.27 -19.22 26.82
CA SER A 171 10.87 -19.13 28.23
C SER A 171 12.08 -19.13 29.17
N THR A 172 13.19 -19.79 28.81
CA THR A 172 14.46 -19.74 29.54
C THR A 172 15.29 -18.47 29.30
N LEU A 173 15.21 -17.86 28.11
CA LEU A 173 15.88 -16.59 27.79
C LEU A 173 15.26 -15.38 28.51
N GLY A 174 14.07 -15.54 29.08
CA GLY A 174 13.37 -14.54 29.86
C GLY A 174 12.94 -13.30 29.06
N SER A 175 12.18 -12.42 29.71
CA SER A 175 11.69 -11.14 29.18
C SER A 175 12.78 -10.17 28.69
N GLY A 176 14.05 -10.42 29.06
CA GLY A 176 15.20 -9.63 28.63
C GLY A 176 15.53 -9.74 27.15
N ALA A 177 15.45 -10.95 26.55
CA ALA A 177 15.72 -11.12 25.12
C ALA A 177 14.68 -10.40 24.25
N VAL A 178 13.41 -10.46 24.66
CA VAL A 178 12.31 -9.72 24.02
C VAL A 178 12.54 -8.22 24.11
N LEU A 179 13.00 -7.72 25.27
CA LEU A 179 13.32 -6.30 25.47
C LEU A 179 14.47 -5.86 24.54
N VAL A 180 15.53 -6.67 24.41
CA VAL A 180 16.67 -6.36 23.53
C VAL A 180 16.23 -6.30 22.06
N VAL A 181 15.44 -7.28 21.59
CA VAL A 181 14.90 -7.25 20.22
C VAL A 181 14.00 -6.03 20.02
N ALA A 182 13.13 -5.72 20.98
CA ALA A 182 12.26 -4.55 20.92
C ALA A 182 13.07 -3.23 20.87
N LEU A 183 14.13 -3.11 21.67
CA LEU A 183 15.01 -1.94 21.67
C LEU A 183 15.79 -1.80 20.36
N LEU A 184 16.30 -2.90 19.80
CA LEU A 184 16.97 -2.90 18.49
C LEU A 184 16.00 -2.50 17.38
N LEU A 185 14.76 -3.02 17.40
CA LEU A 185 13.74 -2.68 16.43
C LEU A 185 13.32 -1.21 16.57
N ALA A 186 13.11 -0.73 17.79
CA ALA A 186 12.79 0.66 18.08
C ALA A 186 13.92 1.61 17.68
N GLY A 187 15.17 1.24 17.95
CA GLY A 187 16.37 1.99 17.52
C GLY A 187 16.50 2.05 16.00
N TYR A 188 16.28 0.93 15.31
CA TYR A 188 16.28 0.88 13.84
C TYR A 188 15.16 1.74 13.25
N VAL A 189 13.93 1.63 13.78
CA VAL A 189 12.78 2.43 13.34
C VAL A 189 13.03 3.91 13.63
N GLY A 190 13.54 4.27 14.81
CA GLY A 190 13.87 5.63 15.20
C GLY A 190 14.98 6.22 14.33
N TRP A 191 16.04 5.48 14.05
CA TRP A 191 17.11 5.91 13.13
C TRP A 191 16.58 6.14 11.72
N ARG A 192 15.75 5.22 11.21
CA ARG A 192 15.14 5.33 9.88
C ARG A 192 14.16 6.51 9.81
N TRP A 193 13.40 6.74 10.87
CA TRP A 193 12.47 7.87 11.00
C TRP A 193 13.23 9.19 11.06
N TRP A 194 14.29 9.28 11.86
CA TRP A 194 15.14 10.46 11.95
C TRP A 194 15.79 10.79 10.62
N ARG A 195 16.44 9.81 9.98
CA ARG A 195 17.10 9.99 8.67
C ARG A 195 16.11 10.44 7.59
N ARG A 196 14.88 9.94 7.61
CA ARG A 196 13.81 10.38 6.70
C ARG A 196 13.38 11.82 7.00
N HIS A 197 13.16 12.17 8.27
CA HIS A 197 12.78 13.53 8.64
C HIS A 197 13.85 14.57 8.31
N THR A 198 15.12 14.27 8.54
CA THR A 198 16.21 15.21 8.24
C THR A 198 16.33 15.45 6.73
N LEU A 199 16.16 14.40 5.91
CA LEU A 199 16.15 14.50 4.45
C LEU A 199 14.95 15.32 3.95
N LEU A 200 13.75 15.06 4.47
CA LEU A 200 12.52 15.74 4.02
C LEU A 200 12.47 17.21 4.44
N ARG A 201 12.93 17.55 5.65
CA ARG A 201 13.02 18.95 6.10
C ARG A 201 13.93 19.80 5.23
N SER A 202 14.98 19.21 4.66
CA SER A 202 15.88 19.94 3.73
C SER A 202 15.21 20.28 2.38
N LEU A 203 14.07 19.65 2.07
CA LEU A 203 13.33 19.84 0.82
C LEU A 203 12.03 20.65 1.00
N GLU A 204 11.51 20.77 2.24
CA GLU A 204 10.35 21.59 2.60
C GLU A 204 10.57 23.08 2.32
N THR A 205 11.78 23.61 2.54
CA THR A 205 12.11 25.03 2.34
C THR A 205 12.13 25.47 0.87
N ALA A 206 11.89 24.55 -0.07
CA ALA A 206 11.95 24.84 -1.50
C ALA A 206 10.68 24.38 -2.25
N ARG A 207 9.55 24.26 -1.56
CA ARG A 207 8.24 24.03 -2.20
C ARG A 207 7.67 25.34 -2.76
N ILE A 208 6.91 25.24 -3.84
CA ILE A 208 6.15 26.36 -4.41
C ILE A 208 4.66 26.15 -4.12
N ALA A 209 3.97 27.21 -3.68
CA ALA A 209 2.52 27.19 -3.47
C ALA A 209 1.77 27.30 -4.81
N VAL A 210 0.49 26.90 -4.84
CA VAL A 210 -0.34 26.97 -6.06
C VAL A 210 -0.49 28.43 -6.51
N GLU A 211 -0.66 29.33 -5.55
CA GLU A 211 -0.86 30.77 -5.74
C GLU A 211 0.37 31.45 -6.35
N GLU A 212 1.57 30.91 -6.09
CA GLU A 212 2.83 31.37 -6.70
C GLU A 212 3.05 30.77 -8.09
N LEU A 213 2.61 29.53 -8.33
CA LEU A 213 2.79 28.85 -9.60
C LEU A 213 1.92 29.46 -10.71
N VAL A 214 0.67 29.80 -10.39
CA VAL A 214 -0.30 30.32 -11.36
C VAL A 214 0.20 31.54 -12.14
N PRO A 215 0.70 32.63 -11.50
CA PRO A 215 1.23 33.78 -12.25
C PRO A 215 2.47 33.41 -13.07
N MET A 216 3.30 32.46 -12.61
CA MET A 216 4.46 31.99 -13.37
C MET A 216 4.04 31.24 -14.65
N LEU A 217 2.91 30.53 -14.63
CA LEU A 217 2.38 29.85 -15.82
C LEU A 217 1.81 30.83 -16.85
N ALA A 218 1.28 31.97 -16.39
CA ALA A 218 0.77 33.04 -17.23
C ALA A 218 1.87 33.93 -17.82
N ALA A 219 3.11 33.83 -17.33
CA ALA A 219 4.25 34.60 -17.82
C ALA A 219 4.64 34.21 -19.26
N ASP A 220 5.52 35.03 -19.85
CA ASP A 220 6.10 34.80 -21.18
C ASP A 220 6.72 33.41 -21.29
N GLU A 221 6.73 32.87 -22.51
CA GLU A 221 7.13 31.50 -22.78
C GLU A 221 8.56 31.18 -22.33
N ALA A 222 9.46 32.17 -22.34
CA ALA A 222 10.83 32.04 -21.84
C ALA A 222 10.93 31.93 -20.30
N MET A 223 9.98 32.54 -19.56
CA MET A 223 9.97 32.57 -18.09
C MET A 223 9.05 31.53 -17.46
N ARG A 224 8.16 30.93 -18.26
CA ARG A 224 7.22 29.90 -17.79
C ARG A 224 7.98 28.68 -17.23
N PRO A 225 7.59 28.12 -16.07
CA PRO A 225 8.22 26.92 -15.54
C PRO A 225 7.87 25.68 -16.38
N ALA A 226 8.79 24.72 -16.45
CA ALA A 226 8.49 23.38 -16.92
C ALA A 226 7.77 22.60 -15.80
N VAL A 227 6.51 22.26 -16.00
CA VAL A 227 5.72 21.50 -15.03
C VAL A 227 5.81 20.00 -15.33
N LEU A 228 6.24 19.21 -14.36
CA LEU A 228 6.40 17.76 -14.47
C LEU A 228 5.36 17.02 -13.64
N ASP A 229 4.56 16.19 -14.31
CA ASP A 229 3.69 15.21 -13.67
C ASP A 229 4.45 13.90 -13.50
N ILE A 230 4.84 13.59 -12.26
CA ILE A 230 5.52 12.33 -11.93
C ILE A 230 4.60 11.32 -11.25
N ARG A 231 3.27 11.52 -11.34
CA ARG A 231 2.31 10.54 -10.86
C ARG A 231 2.44 9.29 -11.70
N ALA A 232 2.57 8.16 -11.04
CA ALA A 232 2.62 6.88 -11.72
C ALA A 232 1.27 6.56 -12.39
N GLN A 233 1.31 5.69 -13.41
CA GLN A 233 0.18 5.48 -14.33
C GLN A 233 -1.12 5.11 -13.60
N GLY A 234 -1.09 4.28 -12.56
CA GLY A 234 -2.31 3.87 -11.87
C GLY A 234 -3.04 5.05 -11.21
N PHE A 235 -2.30 6.05 -10.73
CA PHE A 235 -2.88 7.29 -10.21
C PHE A 235 -3.42 8.20 -11.32
N ARG A 236 -2.80 8.18 -12.50
CA ARG A 236 -3.30 8.90 -13.68
C ARG A 236 -4.56 8.24 -14.23
N ASP A 237 -4.73 6.93 -14.09
CA ASP A 237 -5.97 6.23 -14.45
C ASP A 237 -7.11 6.58 -13.48
N LEU A 238 -6.80 6.62 -12.16
CA LEU A 238 -7.78 6.98 -11.13
C LEU A 238 -8.14 8.47 -11.12
N GLN A 239 -7.18 9.34 -11.46
CA GLN A 239 -7.35 10.78 -11.57
C GLN A 239 -6.83 11.24 -12.94
N PRO A 240 -7.63 11.06 -14.01
CA PRO A 240 -7.23 11.32 -15.39
C PRO A 240 -7.26 12.81 -15.75
N TYR A 241 -6.67 13.62 -14.87
CA TYR A 241 -6.58 15.06 -14.99
C TYR A 241 -5.14 15.49 -14.75
N THR A 242 -4.66 16.51 -15.44
CA THR A 242 -3.33 17.10 -15.24
C THR A 242 -3.40 18.60 -15.10
N ILE A 243 -2.36 19.19 -14.51
CA ILE A 243 -2.15 20.64 -14.59
C ILE A 243 -1.94 21.00 -16.08
N PRO A 244 -2.56 22.09 -16.59
CA PRO A 244 -2.37 22.53 -17.97
C PRO A 244 -0.89 22.72 -18.32
N GLY A 245 -0.46 22.14 -19.45
CA GLY A 245 0.93 22.20 -19.91
C GLY A 245 1.91 21.29 -19.15
N ALA A 246 1.44 20.46 -18.20
CA ALA A 246 2.29 19.51 -17.52
C ALA A 246 2.77 18.39 -18.46
N VAL A 247 4.07 18.11 -18.40
CA VAL A 247 4.71 17.01 -19.13
C VAL A 247 4.81 15.80 -18.21
N PHE A 248 4.36 14.64 -18.69
CA PHE A 248 4.53 13.40 -17.96
C PHE A 248 6.01 13.01 -17.92
N ALA A 249 6.51 12.69 -16.72
CA ALA A 249 7.89 12.27 -16.50
C ALA A 249 7.92 11.08 -15.54
N ASP A 250 8.44 9.94 -16.00
CA ASP A 250 8.65 8.79 -15.10
C ASP A 250 9.94 8.97 -14.31
N GLU A 251 9.83 9.16 -13.00
CA GLU A 251 10.97 9.32 -12.09
C GLU A 251 11.98 8.14 -12.13
N ARG A 252 11.57 6.97 -12.65
CA ARG A 252 12.44 5.80 -12.86
C ARG A 252 13.36 5.98 -14.06
N GLU A 253 12.97 6.81 -15.02
CA GLU A 253 13.65 7.05 -16.28
C GLU A 253 14.38 8.40 -16.26
N LEU A 254 15.24 8.60 -15.25
CA LEU A 254 15.95 9.86 -15.04
C LEU A 254 16.71 10.34 -16.29
N ALA A 255 17.27 9.43 -17.09
CA ALA A 255 17.95 9.77 -18.34
C ALA A 255 17.02 10.46 -19.36
N GLN A 256 15.77 10.00 -19.46
CA GLN A 256 14.77 10.59 -20.35
C GLN A 256 14.37 11.99 -19.85
N ILE A 257 14.14 12.14 -18.54
CA ILE A 257 13.82 13.44 -17.93
C ILE A 257 14.93 14.47 -18.24
N LEU A 258 16.19 14.09 -18.08
CA LEU A 258 17.33 14.97 -18.34
C LEU A 258 17.48 15.39 -19.80
N ALA A 259 16.95 14.59 -20.74
CA ALA A 259 16.97 14.90 -22.16
C ALA A 259 15.84 15.86 -22.57
N THR A 260 14.69 15.78 -21.90
CA THR A 260 13.48 16.54 -22.27
C THR A 260 13.33 17.85 -21.49
N VAL A 261 13.84 17.93 -20.25
CA VAL A 261 13.58 19.07 -19.37
C VAL A 261 14.67 20.15 -19.52
N PRO A 262 14.30 21.38 -19.89
CA PRO A 262 15.24 22.49 -20.07
C PRO A 262 15.95 22.84 -18.76
N ARG A 263 17.26 23.14 -18.84
CA ARG A 263 18.12 23.44 -17.68
C ARG A 263 18.15 24.92 -17.29
N ASP A 264 17.77 25.77 -18.22
CA ASP A 264 17.76 27.23 -18.13
C ASP A 264 16.45 27.79 -17.54
N ARG A 265 15.44 26.94 -17.35
CA ARG A 265 14.13 27.31 -16.82
C ARG A 265 13.89 26.74 -15.43
N SER A 266 12.97 27.36 -14.70
CA SER A 266 12.45 26.81 -13.45
C SER A 266 11.67 25.53 -13.74
N VAL A 267 11.81 24.53 -12.87
CA VAL A 267 11.14 23.23 -12.99
C VAL A 267 10.24 23.03 -11.78
N VAL A 268 8.97 22.75 -12.02
CA VAL A 268 8.00 22.49 -10.96
C VAL A 268 7.52 21.06 -11.07
N ILE A 269 7.60 20.30 -9.98
CA ILE A 269 7.32 18.86 -9.97
C ILE A 269 6.15 18.59 -9.06
N TYR A 270 5.17 17.83 -9.52
CA TYR A 270 4.09 17.34 -8.65
C TYR A 270 3.94 15.82 -8.74
N CYS A 271 3.62 15.21 -7.59
CA CYS A 271 3.32 13.79 -7.46
C CYS A 271 1.91 13.62 -6.85
N ALA A 272 1.47 12.36 -6.70
CA ALA A 272 0.29 11.99 -5.91
C ALA A 272 0.68 11.60 -4.47
N CYS A 273 1.98 11.59 -4.19
CA CYS A 273 2.55 11.14 -2.94
C CYS A 273 2.33 12.17 -1.82
N PRO A 274 1.96 11.72 -0.62
CA PRO A 274 1.82 12.63 0.50
C PRO A 274 3.15 13.32 0.85
N ASP A 275 3.08 14.57 1.29
CA ASP A 275 4.25 15.41 1.63
C ASP A 275 5.25 15.55 0.46
N GLU A 276 4.80 15.34 -0.77
CA GLU A 276 5.54 15.58 -2.01
C GLU A 276 6.90 14.86 -2.12
N VAL A 277 7.14 13.79 -1.36
CA VAL A 277 8.49 13.21 -1.20
C VAL A 277 9.09 12.73 -2.52
N SER A 278 8.29 12.17 -3.41
CA SER A 278 8.74 11.75 -4.74
C SER A 278 9.22 12.94 -5.57
N ALA A 279 8.46 14.04 -5.53
CA ALA A 279 8.80 15.27 -6.22
C ALA A 279 10.04 15.91 -5.60
N ALA A 280 10.13 15.90 -4.27
CA ALA A 280 11.27 16.38 -3.50
C ALA A 280 12.56 15.58 -3.80
N TRP A 281 12.45 14.26 -3.88
CA TRP A 281 13.57 13.37 -4.23
C TRP A 281 14.05 13.63 -5.66
N LEU A 282 13.14 13.70 -6.64
CA LEU A 282 13.51 14.04 -8.01
C LEU A 282 14.11 15.44 -8.10
N ALA A 283 13.57 16.41 -7.36
CA ALA A 283 14.13 17.76 -7.28
C ALA A 283 15.58 17.76 -6.80
N GLY A 284 15.90 16.99 -5.74
CA GLY A 284 17.27 16.79 -5.27
C GLY A 284 18.19 16.21 -6.37
N ARG A 285 17.72 15.18 -7.08
CA ARG A 285 18.48 14.53 -8.17
C ARG A 285 18.72 15.43 -9.39
N LEU A 286 17.79 16.33 -9.69
CA LEU A 286 17.95 17.33 -10.75
C LEU A 286 18.91 18.44 -10.31
N ARG A 287 18.82 18.92 -9.07
CA ARG A 287 19.78 19.91 -8.51
C ARG A 287 21.21 19.39 -8.52
N GLU A 288 21.43 18.12 -8.14
CA GLU A 288 22.73 17.43 -8.26
C GLU A 288 23.31 17.43 -9.68
N ARG A 289 22.47 17.61 -10.71
CA ARG A 289 22.84 17.63 -12.13
C ARG A 289 22.89 19.03 -12.75
N GLY A 290 22.82 20.07 -11.91
CA GLY A 290 23.01 21.45 -12.32
C GLY A 290 21.73 22.22 -12.66
N TYR A 291 20.54 21.68 -12.36
CA TYR A 291 19.31 22.48 -12.43
C TYR A 291 19.28 23.48 -11.27
N ARG A 292 19.05 24.75 -11.57
CA ARG A 292 19.17 25.85 -10.61
C ARG A 292 17.91 26.06 -9.77
N ASP A 293 16.75 26.02 -10.41
CA ASP A 293 15.45 26.22 -9.75
C ASP A 293 14.53 25.02 -10.02
N VAL A 294 14.43 24.12 -9.03
CA VAL A 294 13.56 22.94 -9.11
C VAL A 294 12.75 22.86 -7.83
N ARG A 295 11.42 23.00 -7.90
CA ARG A 295 10.54 23.13 -6.73
C ARG A 295 9.39 22.12 -6.76
N PRO A 296 9.16 21.33 -5.69
CA PRO A 296 7.95 20.54 -5.58
C PRO A 296 6.73 21.44 -5.39
N LEU A 297 5.62 21.13 -6.07
CA LEU A 297 4.34 21.82 -5.87
C LEU A 297 3.66 21.35 -4.59
N LEU A 298 3.46 22.26 -3.64
CA LEU A 298 2.83 21.97 -2.36
C LEU A 298 1.39 21.47 -2.56
N GLY A 299 1.07 20.29 -2.01
CA GLY A 299 -0.25 19.66 -2.13
C GLY A 299 -0.55 19.05 -3.51
N GLY A 300 0.38 19.17 -4.47
CA GLY A 300 0.29 18.56 -5.80
C GLY A 300 -0.98 18.92 -6.59
N LEU A 301 -1.51 17.94 -7.33
CA LEU A 301 -2.70 18.13 -8.17
C LEU A 301 -3.98 18.37 -7.36
N ASP A 302 -4.08 17.77 -6.17
CA ASP A 302 -5.27 17.95 -5.32
C ASP A 302 -5.38 19.41 -4.86
N ALA A 303 -4.29 20.02 -4.38
CA ALA A 303 -4.28 21.44 -4.01
C ALA A 303 -4.58 22.36 -5.21
N TRP A 304 -4.05 22.05 -6.39
CA TRP A 304 -4.36 22.78 -7.63
C TRP A 304 -5.87 22.78 -7.93
N ARG A 305 -6.53 21.63 -7.80
CA ARG A 305 -7.97 21.48 -8.02
C ARG A 305 -8.79 22.14 -6.91
N ASP A 306 -8.37 21.98 -5.66
CA ASP A 306 -9.07 22.53 -4.49
C ASP A 306 -9.02 24.07 -4.49
N ALA A 307 -7.98 24.67 -5.08
CA ALA A 307 -7.87 26.10 -5.36
C ALA A 307 -8.76 26.57 -6.54
N GLY A 308 -9.45 25.66 -7.23
CA GLY A 308 -10.40 25.97 -8.31
C GLY A 308 -9.77 26.21 -9.68
N HIS A 309 -8.50 25.85 -9.89
CA HIS A 309 -7.83 26.04 -11.17
C HIS A 309 -8.21 24.96 -12.21
N PRO A 310 -8.18 25.31 -13.52
CA PRO A 310 -8.56 24.37 -14.57
C PRO A 310 -7.59 23.19 -14.66
N VAL A 311 -8.12 22.04 -15.05
CA VAL A 311 -7.35 20.81 -15.29
C VAL A 311 -7.60 20.28 -16.70
N VAL A 312 -6.63 19.56 -17.25
CA VAL A 312 -6.73 18.94 -18.59
C VAL A 312 -7.06 17.47 -18.43
N SER A 313 -8.12 16.99 -19.09
CA SER A 313 -8.46 15.57 -19.12
C SER A 313 -7.44 14.79 -19.95
N LEU A 314 -6.96 13.68 -19.40
CA LEU A 314 -6.12 12.69 -20.10
C LEU A 314 -6.95 11.72 -20.94
N VAL A 315 -8.26 11.61 -20.66
CA VAL A 315 -9.20 10.83 -21.47
C VAL A 315 -9.83 11.76 -22.52
N PRO A 316 -9.77 11.42 -23.82
CA PRO A 316 -10.49 12.15 -24.84
C PRO A 316 -11.99 12.18 -24.53
N LEU A 317 -12.65 13.34 -24.69
CA LEU A 317 -14.08 13.53 -24.40
C LEU A 317 -14.98 12.46 -25.04
N ALA A 318 -14.58 11.88 -26.18
CA ALA A 318 -15.30 10.80 -26.87
C ALA A 318 -15.43 9.50 -26.05
N ALA A 319 -14.52 9.21 -25.13
CA ALA A 319 -14.56 8.00 -24.29
C ALA A 319 -15.34 8.19 -22.97
N LEU A 320 -15.82 9.42 -22.70
CA LEU A 320 -16.65 9.76 -21.53
C LEU A 320 -18.15 9.80 -21.88
N ALA A 321 -18.52 9.58 -23.15
CA ALA A 321 -19.91 9.44 -23.52
C ALA A 321 -20.49 8.19 -22.84
N PRO A 322 -21.62 8.28 -22.10
CA PRO A 322 -22.30 7.09 -21.66
C PRO A 322 -22.63 6.27 -22.91
N THR A 323 -22.24 4.99 -22.92
CA THR A 323 -22.72 4.04 -23.90
C THR A 323 -24.24 4.02 -23.78
N GLY A 324 -24.92 4.78 -24.65
CA GLY A 324 -26.36 4.87 -24.69
C GLY A 324 -26.90 3.52 -25.13
N GLU A 325 -27.26 2.67 -24.18
CA GLU A 325 -28.26 1.63 -24.40
C GLU A 325 -29.63 2.32 -24.42
N ALA A 326 -29.98 2.86 -25.58
CA ALA A 326 -31.34 3.24 -25.93
C ALA A 326 -31.67 2.58 -27.29
N GLY A 327 -32.47 1.52 -27.23
CA GLY A 327 -33.01 0.78 -28.38
C GLY A 327 -32.94 -0.74 -28.11
N ALA A 328 -34.02 -1.52 -28.03
CA ALA A 328 -35.37 -1.30 -28.50
C ALA A 328 -36.37 -2.11 -27.67
N LEU A 329 -37.50 -1.47 -27.35
CA LEU A 329 -38.79 -2.14 -27.21
C LEU A 329 -39.33 -2.37 -28.62
N ALA A 330 -39.56 -3.63 -28.97
CA ALA A 330 -40.57 -4.11 -29.91
C ALA A 330 -40.84 -5.58 -29.59
#